data_AF-A0A2A5S807-F1
#
_entry.id   AF-A0A2A5S807-F1
#
_cell.length_a   1.000
_cell.length_b   1.000
_cell.length_c   1.000
_cell.angle_alpha   90.00
_cell.angle_beta   90.00
_cell.angle_gamma   90.00
#
_symmetry.space_group_name_H-M   'P 1'
#
loop_
_entity.id
_entity.type
_entity.pdbx_description
1 polymer ?
#
loop_
_entity_poly.entity_id
_entity_poly.type
_entity_poly.pdbx_seq_one_letter_code
_entity_poly.pdbx_strand_id
1 'polypeptide(L)'
;MRAKKEVEAYGQKRLKSRFISVFPGIVYDASRKSSYFPARLLEPLIKIPIFYFLKSYRPIKRSQFAKDIHKIIEGKESSLTTRIK
;
A
#
# COMPACT_ATOMS: atom_id res chain seq x y z
N MET A 1 -2.13 0.84 -15.06
CA MET A 1 -1.49 1.93 -14.29
C MET A 1 -1.95 3.33 -14.68
N ARG A 2 -2.19 3.64 -15.96
CA ARG A 2 -2.62 4.98 -16.43
C ARG A 2 -3.83 5.55 -15.68
N ALA A 3 -4.91 4.77 -15.55
CA ALA A 3 -6.13 5.20 -14.85
C ALA A 3 -5.88 5.63 -13.38
N LYS A 4 -5.04 4.89 -12.63
CA LYS A 4 -4.73 5.25 -11.23
C LYS A 4 -3.95 6.57 -11.14
N LYS A 5 -2.98 6.78 -12.04
CA LYS A 5 -2.22 8.03 -12.13
C LYS A 5 -3.10 9.22 -12.51
N GLU A 6 -4.09 8.99 -13.36
CA GLU A 6 -5.05 10.01 -13.76
C GLU A 6 -5.97 10.43 -12.61
N VAL A 7 -6.49 9.48 -11.83
CA VAL A 7 -7.27 9.75 -10.61
C VAL A 7 -6.43 10.53 -9.59
N GLU A 8 -5.16 10.14 -9.40
CA GLU A 8 -4.23 10.85 -8.53
C GLU A 8 -4.01 12.30 -8.99
N ALA A 9 -3.70 12.52 -10.27
CA ALA A 9 -3.51 13.85 -10.82
C ALA A 9 -4.78 14.71 -10.73
N TYR A 10 -5.94 14.12 -11.02
CA TYR A 10 -7.24 14.78 -10.88
C TYR A 10 -7.53 15.17 -9.43
N GLY A 11 -7.37 14.24 -8.48
CA GLY A 11 -7.59 14.46 -7.06
C GLY A 11 -6.69 15.56 -6.52
N GLN A 12 -5.39 15.52 -6.84
CA GLN A 12 -4.43 16.56 -6.45
C GLN A 12 -4.82 17.93 -7.02
N LYS A 13 -5.19 18.00 -8.30
CA LYS A 13 -5.56 19.26 -8.97
C LYS A 13 -6.87 19.86 -8.45
N ARG A 14 -7.88 19.04 -8.18
CA ARG A 14 -9.24 19.50 -7.87
C ARG A 14 -9.55 19.60 -6.38
N LEU A 15 -9.04 18.68 -5.58
CA LEU A 15 -9.39 18.56 -4.15
C LEU A 15 -8.30 19.07 -3.22
N LYS A 16 -7.06 19.25 -3.72
CA LYS A 16 -5.91 19.79 -2.98
C LYS A 16 -5.71 19.02 -1.66
N SER A 17 -5.72 19.72 -0.52
CA SER A 17 -5.54 19.16 0.83
C SER A 17 -6.64 18.18 1.26
N ARG A 18 -7.79 18.13 0.56
CA ARG A 18 -8.87 17.18 0.86
C ARG A 18 -8.69 15.83 0.17
N PHE A 19 -7.58 15.63 -0.55
CA PHE A 19 -7.28 14.38 -1.23
C PHE A 19 -5.91 13.85 -0.79
N ILE A 20 -5.92 12.63 -0.27
CA ILE A 20 -4.71 11.92 0.15
C ILE A 20 -4.58 10.67 -0.71
N SER A 21 -3.46 10.55 -1.42
CA SER A 21 -3.12 9.32 -2.14
C SER A 21 -2.42 8.33 -1.21
N VAL A 22 -2.85 7.07 -1.27
CA VAL A 22 -2.23 5.98 -0.55
C VAL A 22 -1.67 4.95 -1.53
N PHE A 23 -0.48 4.45 -1.23
CA PHE A 23 0.32 3.56 -2.08
C PHE A 23 0.60 2.23 -1.37
N PRO A 24 -0.43 1.42 -1.10
CA PRO A 24 -0.22 0.05 -0.66
C PRO A 24 0.40 -0.77 -1.79
N GLY A 25 1.15 -1.80 -1.40
CA GLY A 25 1.54 -2.87 -2.31
C GLY A 25 0.43 -3.92 -2.37
N ILE A 26 0.75 -5.16 -1.99
CA ILE A 26 -0.23 -6.25 -1.94
C ILE A 26 -1.01 -6.20 -0.63
N VAL A 27 -2.25 -5.72 -0.67
CA VAL A 27 -3.19 -5.87 0.45
C VAL A 27 -3.76 -7.28 0.46
N TYR A 28 -3.50 -8.04 1.53
CA TYR A 28 -3.87 -9.45 1.59
C TYR A 28 -4.75 -9.77 2.82
N ASP A 29 -5.63 -10.75 2.63
CA ASP A 29 -6.61 -11.20 3.62
C ASP A 29 -7.00 -12.65 3.32
N ALA A 30 -7.30 -13.46 4.34
CA ALA A 30 -7.66 -14.87 4.15
C ALA A 30 -8.92 -15.06 3.29
N SER A 31 -9.84 -14.08 3.27
CA SER A 31 -11.01 -14.08 2.39
C SER A 31 -10.67 -13.92 0.90
N ARG A 32 -9.50 -13.35 0.57
CA ARG A 32 -9.05 -13.15 -0.81
C ARG A 32 -7.82 -14.02 -1.09
N LYS A 33 -8.08 -15.30 -1.38
CA LYS A 33 -7.05 -16.32 -1.67
C LYS A 33 -6.00 -15.85 -2.69
N SER A 34 -6.42 -15.16 -3.74
CA SER A 34 -5.54 -14.67 -4.82
C SER A 34 -4.45 -13.70 -4.35
N SER A 35 -4.69 -12.88 -3.33
CA SER A 35 -3.64 -12.03 -2.73
C SER A 35 -3.04 -12.65 -1.47
N TYR A 36 -3.77 -13.52 -0.77
CA TYR A 36 -3.32 -14.19 0.45
C TYR A 36 -2.09 -15.07 0.24
N PHE A 37 -2.17 -16.03 -0.69
CA PHE A 37 -1.08 -16.97 -0.94
C PHE A 37 0.23 -16.31 -1.38
N PRO A 38 0.25 -15.43 -2.40
CA PRO A 38 1.50 -14.79 -2.80
C PRO A 38 2.08 -13.90 -1.68
N ALA A 39 1.24 -13.17 -0.94
CA ALA A 39 1.73 -12.33 0.16
C ALA A 39 2.33 -13.15 1.32
N ARG A 40 1.71 -14.28 1.66
CA ARG A 40 2.23 -15.20 2.70
C ARG A 40 3.58 -15.82 2.32
N LEU A 41 3.80 -16.09 1.04
CA LEU A 41 5.11 -16.55 0.54
C LEU A 41 6.14 -15.42 0.53
N LEU A 42 5.72 -14.19 0.19
CA LEU A 42 6.59 -13.01 0.13
C LEU A 42 7.08 -12.54 1.51
N GLU A 43 6.24 -12.59 2.54
CA GLU A 43 6.60 -12.11 3.89
C GLU A 43 7.93 -12.66 4.46
N PRO A 44 8.19 -13.98 4.45
CA PRO A 44 9.47 -14.50 4.90
C PRO A 44 10.61 -14.19 3.92
N LEU A 45 10.36 -14.25 2.61
CA LEU A 45 11.38 -14.01 1.58
C LEU A 45 11.97 -12.60 1.68
N ILE A 46 11.14 -11.59 1.96
CA ILE A 46 11.54 -10.19 2.11
C ILE A 46 12.54 -9.96 3.25
N LYS A 47 12.60 -10.87 4.24
CA LYS A 47 13.55 -10.78 5.36
C LYS A 47 14.95 -11.25 4.98
N ILE A 48 15.09 -11.97 3.87
CA ILE A 48 16.38 -12.50 3.40
C ILE A 48 17.11 -11.41 2.61
N PRO A 49 18.37 -11.07 2.92
CA PRO A 49 19.10 -9.97 2.29
C PRO A 49 19.17 -10.04 0.76
N ILE A 50 19.35 -11.23 0.19
CA ILE A 50 19.43 -11.44 -1.26
C ILE A 50 18.13 -11.07 -2.00
N PHE A 51 17.01 -11.09 -1.28
CA PHE A 51 15.68 -10.75 -1.81
C PHE A 51 15.22 -9.35 -1.38
N TYR A 52 16.14 -8.45 -1.05
CA TYR A 52 15.81 -7.08 -0.63
C TYR A 52 14.88 -6.35 -1.62
N PHE A 53 15.04 -6.58 -2.94
CA PHE A 53 14.19 -6.00 -3.98
C PHE A 53 12.70 -6.36 -3.82
N LEU A 54 12.37 -7.48 -3.16
CA LEU A 54 10.99 -7.89 -2.90
C LEU A 54 10.28 -6.95 -1.92
N LYS A 55 11.01 -6.12 -1.16
CA LYS A 55 10.41 -5.07 -0.31
C LYS A 55 9.53 -4.12 -1.11
N SER A 56 9.80 -3.95 -2.40
CA SER A 56 8.99 -3.13 -3.31
C SER A 56 7.53 -3.61 -3.44
N TYR A 57 7.27 -4.92 -3.27
CA TYR A 57 5.92 -5.49 -3.31
C TYR A 57 5.06 -5.11 -2.09
N ARG A 58 5.70 -4.68 -1.00
CA ARG A 58 5.07 -4.12 0.20
C ARG A 58 3.78 -4.86 0.62
N PRO A 59 3.87 -6.18 0.93
CA PRO A 59 2.71 -6.92 1.40
C PRO A 59 2.23 -6.34 2.73
N ILE A 60 0.91 -6.18 2.85
CA ILE A 60 0.28 -5.64 4.06
C ILE A 60 -1.03 -6.39 4.34
N LYS A 61 -1.20 -6.83 5.59
CA LYS A 61 -2.48 -7.41 6.04
C LYS A 61 -3.58 -6.36 5.91
N ARG A 62 -4.78 -6.75 5.44
CA ARG A 62 -5.95 -5.86 5.36
C ARG A 62 -6.25 -5.16 6.69
N SER A 63 -6.12 -5.86 7.81
CA SER A 63 -6.32 -5.28 9.15
C SER A 63 -5.29 -4.20 9.49
N GLN A 64 -4.02 -4.40 9.12
CA GLN A 64 -2.98 -3.39 9.31
C GLN A 64 -3.18 -2.21 8.36
N PHE A 65 -3.56 -2.47 7.11
CA PHE A 65 -3.91 -1.43 6.16
C PHE A 65 -5.04 -0.53 6.68
N ALA A 66 -6.11 -1.13 7.25
CA ALA A 66 -7.20 -0.37 7.85
C ALA A 66 -6.73 0.53 9.02
N LYS A 67 -5.84 0.02 9.88
CA LYS A 67 -5.23 0.81 10.97
C LYS A 67 -4.42 2.00 10.43
N ASP A 68 -3.67 1.81 9.36
CA ASP A 68 -2.89 2.89 8.76
C ASP A 68 -3.78 3.91 8.04
N ILE A 69 -4.88 3.50 7.40
CA ILE A 69 -5.88 4.43 6.86
C ILE A 69 -6.50 5.27 7.97
N HIS A 70 -6.84 4.67 9.11
CA HIS A 70 -7.37 5.41 10.25
C HIS A 70 -6.39 6.47 10.74
N LYS A 71 -5.11 6.11 10.90
CA LYS A 71 -4.04 7.08 11.25
C LYS A 71 -3.94 8.23 10.24
N ILE A 72 -4.01 7.93 8.95
CA ILE A 72 -3.95 8.95 7.89
C ILE A 72 -5.14 9.92 7.99
N ILE A 73 -6.34 9.41 8.25
CA ILE A 73 -7.55 10.23 8.44
C ILE A 73 -7.39 11.16 9.66
N GLU A 74 -6.75 10.68 10.72
CA GLU A 74 -6.40 11.48 11.91
C GLU A 74 -5.25 12.48 11.67
N GLY A 75 -4.70 12.56 10.46
CA GLY A 75 -3.58 13.44 10.12
C GLY A 75 -2.21 12.95 10.58
N LYS A 76 -2.11 11.68 11.03
CA LYS A 76 -0.84 11.07 11.44
C LYS A 76 -0.05 10.57 10.23
N GLU A 77 1.26 10.57 10.37
CA GLU A 77 2.15 10.04 9.35
C GLU A 77 1.95 8.53 9.13
N SER A 78 2.09 8.10 7.88
CA SER A 78 2.09 6.70 7.50
C SER A 78 3.03 6.52 6.32
N SER A 79 3.79 5.42 6.33
CA SER A 79 4.63 5.09 5.19
C SER A 79 3.80 4.95 3.89
N LEU A 80 2.50 4.66 3.98
CA LEU A 80 1.62 4.44 2.81
C LEU A 80 1.35 5.72 2.02
N THR A 81 1.62 6.91 2.54
CA THR A 81 1.48 8.16 1.78
C THR A 81 2.67 8.40 0.84
N THR A 82 3.73 7.61 0.96
CA THR A 82 4.91 7.66 0.09
C THR A 82 4.92 6.48 -0.88
N ARG A 83 5.14 6.79 -2.16
CA ARG A 83 5.32 5.80 -3.23
C ARG A 83 6.70 5.14 -3.09
N ILE A 84 6.75 3.82 -3.18
CA ILE A 84 8.03 3.10 -3.30
C ILE A 84 8.63 3.37 -4.68
N LYS A 85 9.90 3.76 -4.71
CA LYS A 85 10.67 4.00 -5.93
C LYS A 85 11.28 2.70 -6.46
#